data_AF-A0A9D1C538-F1
#
_entry.id   AF-A0A9D1C538-F1
#
_cell.length_a   1.000
_cell.length_b   1.000
_cell.length_c   1.000
_cell.angle_alpha   90.00
_cell.angle_beta   90.00
_cell.angle_gamma   90.00
#
_symmetry.space_group_name_H-M   'P 1'
#
loop_
_entity.id
_entity.type
_entity.pdbx_description
1 polymer ?
#
loop_
_entity_poly.entity_id
_entity_poly.type
_entity_poly.pdbx_seq_one_letter_code
_entity_poly.pdbx_strand_id
1 'polypeptide(L)'
;SDDIALIAVQGPKSKQVLLKLMDEELLPKKYYSFKDKVNIAGCEAMVSKTGYTGELGYEIYCKSLDAKTIWNELLEKGKDEGIVPCGLGCRDTLRLEAGMPLYGNELSDSITPLEAGLSFTVKMNKENFIGKEAILNKGESNKVRVGIKITGRGIAREDCKVFYDDKEIGQTTSGTHLPYVDYAGAMAYVDKAYSSLGTKVLIQVRKRHVEGEIVDLPFYKRDN
;
A
#
# COMPACT_ATOMS: atom_id res chain seq x y z
N SER A 1 -13.56 -12.72 -13.17
CA SER A 1 -13.57 -12.05 -11.85
C SER A 1 -14.82 -12.39 -11.07
N ASP A 2 -15.97 -12.52 -11.73
CA ASP A 2 -17.28 -12.65 -11.10
C ASP A 2 -17.46 -13.88 -10.19
N ASP A 3 -16.72 -14.97 -10.46
CA ASP A 3 -16.82 -16.22 -9.70
C ASP A 3 -15.94 -16.28 -8.44
N ILE A 4 -15.04 -15.31 -8.24
CA ILE A 4 -14.08 -15.30 -7.14
C ILE A 4 -14.25 -14.04 -6.30
N ALA A 5 -14.41 -14.22 -4.99
CA ALA A 5 -14.33 -13.16 -4.01
C ALA A 5 -12.99 -13.21 -3.26
N LEU A 6 -12.53 -12.04 -2.81
CA LEU A 6 -11.34 -11.88 -1.98
C LEU A 6 -11.73 -11.21 -0.66
N ILE A 7 -11.41 -11.86 0.46
CA ILE A 7 -11.55 -11.30 1.81
C ILE A 7 -10.16 -11.16 2.42
N ALA A 8 -9.77 -9.94 2.79
CA ALA A 8 -8.49 -9.67 3.44
C ALA A 8 -8.68 -9.56 4.96
N VAL A 9 -7.94 -10.38 5.72
CA VAL A 9 -7.91 -10.35 7.18
C VAL A 9 -6.54 -9.83 7.61
N GLN A 10 -6.50 -8.58 8.06
CA GLN A 10 -5.27 -7.82 8.26
C GLN A 10 -5.19 -7.30 9.71
N GLY A 11 -3.98 -7.25 10.25
CA GLY A 11 -3.67 -6.85 11.63
C GLY A 11 -2.93 -7.93 12.43
N PRO A 12 -2.36 -7.56 13.58
CA PRO A 12 -1.53 -8.44 14.40
C PRO A 12 -2.26 -9.68 14.94
N LYS A 13 -3.60 -9.62 15.01
CA LYS A 13 -4.46 -10.72 15.45
C LYS A 13 -5.04 -11.57 14.30
N SER A 14 -4.68 -11.29 13.05
CA SER A 14 -5.23 -11.98 11.88
C SER A 14 -5.02 -13.48 11.91
N LYS A 15 -3.83 -13.94 12.32
CA LYS A 15 -3.53 -15.38 12.49
C LYS A 15 -4.46 -16.02 13.52
N GLN A 16 -4.65 -15.39 14.68
CA GLN A 16 -5.50 -15.90 15.76
C GLN A 16 -6.95 -16.03 15.31
N VAL A 17 -7.45 -15.08 14.52
CA VAL A 17 -8.79 -15.18 13.93
C VAL A 17 -8.89 -16.38 12.99
N LEU A 18 -7.94 -16.54 12.06
CA LEU A 18 -7.99 -17.65 11.10
C LEU A 18 -7.90 -19.02 11.79
N LEU A 19 -7.10 -19.15 12.84
CA LEU A 19 -6.97 -20.40 13.60
C LEU A 19 -8.27 -20.86 14.30
N LYS A 20 -9.29 -20.00 14.41
CA LYS A 20 -10.62 -20.39 14.89
C LYS A 20 -11.47 -21.08 13.83
N LEU A 21 -11.06 -21.03 12.55
CA LEU A 21 -11.82 -21.50 11.40
C LEU A 21 -11.10 -22.57 10.57
N MET A 22 -9.81 -22.78 10.81
CA MET A 22 -8.99 -23.76 10.09
C MET A 22 -7.76 -24.17 10.92
N ASP A 23 -7.20 -25.34 10.59
CA ASP A 23 -6.02 -25.87 11.27
C ASP A 23 -4.75 -25.08 10.91
N GLU A 24 -3.82 -24.96 11.88
CA GLU A 24 -2.57 -24.22 11.68
C GLU A 24 -1.73 -24.80 10.54
N GLU A 25 -1.74 -26.12 10.33
CA GLU A 25 -1.00 -26.69 9.22
C GLU A 25 -1.51 -26.20 7.87
N LEU A 26 -2.77 -25.78 7.75
CA LEU A 26 -3.34 -25.26 6.51
C LEU A 26 -3.02 -23.79 6.27
N LEU A 27 -2.41 -23.08 7.23
CA LEU A 27 -1.99 -21.70 7.03
C LEU A 27 -0.64 -21.60 6.30
N PRO A 28 -0.50 -20.66 5.35
CA PRO A 28 0.81 -20.33 4.77
C PRO A 28 1.75 -19.76 5.84
N LYS A 29 2.93 -20.37 5.99
CA LYS A 29 3.92 -19.98 7.02
C LYS A 29 4.80 -18.81 6.55
N LYS A 30 5.28 -18.88 5.31
CA LYS A 30 6.20 -17.88 4.72
C LYS A 30 5.42 -16.69 4.16
N TYR A 31 5.95 -15.48 4.31
CA TYR A 31 5.41 -14.30 3.63
C TYR A 31 5.51 -14.47 2.10
N TYR A 32 4.52 -13.99 1.34
CA TYR A 32 4.37 -14.29 -0.09
C TYR A 32 4.33 -15.79 -0.41
N SER A 33 3.61 -16.56 0.40
CA SER A 33 3.24 -17.95 0.09
C SER A 33 1.74 -18.15 0.29
N PHE A 34 1.20 -19.21 -0.31
CA PHE A 34 -0.21 -19.56 -0.20
C PHE A 34 -0.39 -21.07 0.00
N LYS A 35 -1.56 -21.44 0.48
CA LYS A 35 -2.10 -22.79 0.44
C LYS A 35 -3.37 -22.78 -0.37
N ASP A 36 -3.48 -23.71 -1.31
CA ASP A 36 -4.64 -23.87 -2.16
C ASP A 36 -5.55 -24.99 -1.63
N LYS A 37 -6.84 -24.91 -1.98
CA LYS A 37 -7.89 -25.89 -1.61
C LYS A 37 -7.93 -26.21 -0.11
N VAL A 38 -7.81 -25.18 0.73
CA VAL A 38 -7.98 -25.33 2.18
C VAL A 38 -9.45 -25.20 2.54
N ASN A 39 -9.88 -25.91 3.59
CA ASN A 39 -11.19 -25.70 4.19
C ASN A 39 -11.11 -24.53 5.17
N ILE A 40 -11.98 -23.55 5.00
CA ILE A 40 -12.22 -22.48 5.97
C ILE A 40 -13.73 -22.31 6.13
N ALA A 41 -14.21 -22.47 7.36
CA ALA A 41 -15.64 -22.40 7.66
C ALA A 41 -16.52 -23.35 6.80
N GLY A 42 -16.00 -24.53 6.43
CA GLY A 42 -16.72 -25.48 5.58
C GLY A 42 -16.64 -25.19 4.07
N CYS A 43 -16.00 -24.10 3.67
CA CYS A 43 -15.84 -23.69 2.27
C CYS A 43 -14.42 -23.94 1.76
N GLU A 44 -14.27 -24.29 0.49
CA GLU A 44 -12.95 -24.41 -0.16
C GLU A 44 -12.44 -23.02 -0.56
N ALA A 45 -11.18 -22.73 -0.21
CA ALA A 45 -10.52 -21.47 -0.54
C ALA A 45 -9.02 -21.64 -0.80
N MET A 46 -8.42 -20.64 -1.43
CA MET A 46 -6.98 -20.40 -1.37
C MET A 46 -6.71 -19.34 -0.31
N VAL A 47 -5.74 -19.59 0.58
CA VAL A 47 -5.32 -18.64 1.61
C VAL A 47 -3.87 -18.27 1.39
N SER A 48 -3.57 -16.98 1.22
CA SER A 48 -2.22 -16.45 1.09
C SER A 48 -1.82 -15.62 2.31
N LYS A 49 -0.52 -15.62 2.62
CA LYS A 49 0.07 -14.71 3.62
C LYS A 49 0.58 -13.46 2.91
N THR A 50 -0.34 -12.56 2.61
CA THR A 50 -0.16 -11.31 1.85
C THR A 50 -1.10 -10.22 2.40
N GLY A 51 -0.86 -8.98 1.99
CA GLY A 51 -1.68 -7.86 2.43
C GLY A 51 -1.25 -6.53 1.80
N TYR A 52 -2.09 -5.52 2.02
CA TYR A 52 -1.92 -4.16 1.48
C TYR A 52 -2.15 -3.10 2.55
N THR A 53 -1.65 -3.36 3.76
CA THR A 53 -1.87 -2.52 4.95
C THR A 53 -0.58 -2.22 5.72
N GLY A 54 0.56 -2.81 5.31
CA GLY A 54 1.81 -2.80 6.10
C GLY A 54 1.82 -3.77 7.29
N GLU A 55 0.68 -4.40 7.60
CA GLU A 55 0.52 -5.28 8.74
C GLU A 55 0.66 -6.77 8.42
N LEU A 56 0.67 -7.60 9.47
CA LEU A 56 0.47 -9.03 9.29
C LEU A 56 -0.93 -9.25 8.72
N GLY A 57 -1.06 -10.14 7.74
CA GLY A 57 -2.39 -10.51 7.28
C GLY A 57 -2.39 -11.65 6.29
N TYR A 58 -3.62 -12.00 5.94
CA TYR A 58 -3.96 -13.07 5.03
C TYR A 58 -5.01 -12.58 4.03
N GLU A 59 -5.00 -13.15 2.83
CA GLU A 59 -6.03 -12.95 1.83
C GLU A 59 -6.66 -14.30 1.50
N ILE A 60 -7.99 -14.36 1.54
CA ILE A 60 -8.80 -15.55 1.32
C ILE A 60 -9.51 -15.38 -0.01
N TYR A 61 -9.20 -16.25 -0.97
CA TYR A 61 -9.81 -16.30 -2.29
C TYR A 61 -10.77 -17.49 -2.32
N CYS A 62 -12.05 -17.23 -2.53
CA CYS A 62 -13.11 -18.23 -2.47
C CYS A 62 -14.12 -18.03 -3.60
N LYS A 63 -15.00 -19.01 -3.82
CA LYS A 63 -16.11 -18.83 -4.74
C LYS A 63 -17.01 -17.70 -4.24
N SER A 64 -17.54 -16.88 -5.14
CA SER A 64 -18.41 -15.75 -4.79
C SER A 64 -19.62 -16.15 -3.94
N LEU A 65 -20.17 -17.36 -4.15
CA LEU A 65 -21.28 -17.90 -3.37
C LEU A 65 -20.91 -18.22 -1.91
N ASP A 66 -19.64 -18.51 -1.63
CA ASP A 66 -19.13 -18.89 -0.30
C ASP A 66 -18.70 -17.66 0.52
N ALA A 67 -18.45 -16.53 -0.16
CA ALA A 67 -17.88 -15.32 0.45
C ALA A 67 -18.69 -14.80 1.66
N LYS A 68 -20.03 -14.83 1.57
CA LYS A 68 -20.91 -14.37 2.65
C LYS A 68 -20.77 -15.26 3.90
N THR A 69 -20.65 -16.57 3.70
CA THR A 69 -20.47 -17.53 4.79
C THR A 69 -19.13 -17.29 5.49
N ILE A 70 -18.04 -17.23 4.72
CA ILE A 70 -16.70 -16.98 5.24
C ILE A 70 -16.63 -15.63 5.97
N TRP A 71 -17.21 -14.58 5.39
CA TRP A 71 -17.26 -13.25 6.00
C TRP A 71 -17.94 -13.26 7.37
N ASN A 72 -19.12 -13.88 7.47
CA ASN A 72 -19.86 -13.92 8.72
C ASN A 72 -19.14 -14.74 9.80
N GLU A 73 -18.55 -15.88 9.41
CA GLU A 73 -17.78 -16.73 10.33
C GLU A 73 -16.51 -16.04 10.83
N LEU A 74 -15.82 -15.27 9.98
CA LEU A 74 -14.69 -14.44 10.40
C LEU A 74 -15.10 -13.41 11.46
N LEU A 75 -16.20 -12.70 11.24
CA LEU A 75 -16.69 -11.69 12.18
C LEU A 75 -17.15 -12.31 13.51
N GLU A 76 -17.87 -13.42 13.44
CA GLU A 76 -18.37 -14.11 14.62
C GLU A 76 -17.22 -14.69 15.45
N LYS A 77 -16.35 -15.49 14.84
CA LYS A 77 -15.24 -16.13 15.55
C LYS A 77 -14.16 -15.13 15.95
N GLY A 78 -13.92 -14.09 15.16
CA GLY A 78 -12.91 -13.07 15.45
C GLY A 78 -13.34 -12.01 16.46
N LYS A 79 -14.57 -12.08 17.00
CA LYS A 79 -15.12 -11.06 17.90
C LYS A 79 -14.27 -10.80 19.14
N ASP A 80 -13.80 -11.85 19.82
CA ASP A 80 -12.94 -11.73 21.00
C ASP A 80 -11.57 -11.11 20.66
N GLU A 81 -11.17 -11.23 19.40
CA GLU A 81 -9.92 -10.67 18.86
C GLU A 81 -10.09 -9.21 18.43
N GLY A 82 -11.32 -8.68 18.45
CA GLY A 82 -11.63 -7.31 18.07
C GLY A 82 -11.70 -7.12 16.55
N ILE A 83 -12.03 -8.17 15.79
CA ILE A 83 -12.21 -8.02 14.34
C ILE A 83 -13.34 -7.04 14.03
N VAL A 84 -13.13 -6.18 13.05
CA VAL A 84 -14.12 -5.23 12.56
C VAL A 84 -14.09 -5.14 11.03
N PRO A 85 -15.22 -4.87 10.37
CA PRO A 85 -15.22 -4.51 8.95
C PRO A 85 -14.46 -3.20 8.70
N CYS A 86 -13.57 -3.20 7.70
CA CYS A 86 -12.84 -2.02 7.27
C CYS A 86 -13.21 -1.64 5.83
N GLY A 87 -13.54 -0.37 5.61
CA GLY A 87 -13.88 0.18 4.30
C GLY A 87 -12.69 0.70 3.50
N LEU A 88 -12.97 1.22 2.31
CA LEU A 88 -11.95 1.71 1.36
C LEU A 88 -11.11 2.87 1.92
N GLY A 89 -11.71 3.79 2.68
CA GLY A 89 -10.96 4.91 3.28
C GLY A 89 -9.89 4.43 4.26
N CYS A 90 -10.19 3.42 5.08
CA CYS A 90 -9.23 2.80 6.00
C CYS A 90 -8.13 2.05 5.24
N ARG A 91 -8.50 1.33 4.17
CA ARG A 91 -7.51 0.66 3.30
C ARG A 91 -6.54 1.67 2.67
N ASP A 92 -7.05 2.81 2.20
CA ASP A 92 -6.23 3.84 1.56
C ASP A 92 -5.29 4.55 2.54
N THR A 93 -5.72 4.78 3.79
CA THR A 93 -4.80 5.30 4.82
C THR A 93 -3.72 4.29 5.18
N LEU A 94 -4.07 3.02 5.41
CA LEU A 94 -3.12 1.98 5.82
C LEU A 94 -2.05 1.72 4.75
N ARG A 95 -2.44 1.61 3.48
CA ARG A 95 -1.48 1.41 2.38
C ARG A 95 -0.55 2.61 2.23
N LEU A 96 -1.09 3.82 2.42
CA LEU A 96 -0.32 5.06 2.29
C LEU A 96 0.69 5.16 3.42
N GLU A 97 0.27 4.90 4.66
CA GLU A 97 1.17 4.79 5.81
C GLU A 97 2.29 3.78 5.57
N ALA A 98 1.97 2.62 4.99
CA ALA A 98 2.93 1.60 4.61
C ALA A 98 3.75 1.91 3.33
N GLY A 99 3.61 3.10 2.74
CA GLY A 99 4.34 3.52 1.52
C GLY A 99 4.01 2.71 0.26
N MET A 100 2.89 1.98 0.27
CA MET A 100 2.51 1.08 -0.80
C MET A 100 1.85 1.87 -1.96
N PRO A 101 2.32 1.66 -3.21
CA PRO A 101 1.83 2.39 -4.37
C PRO A 101 0.44 1.92 -4.81
N LEU A 102 -0.40 2.85 -5.27
CA LEU A 102 -1.68 2.58 -5.92
C LEU A 102 -1.58 2.86 -7.42
N TYR A 103 -2.05 1.94 -8.26
CA TYR A 103 -2.13 2.18 -9.70
C TYR A 103 -3.21 3.22 -10.01
N GLY A 104 -2.87 4.19 -10.86
CA GLY A 104 -3.59 5.45 -11.02
C GLY A 104 -2.88 6.62 -10.33
N ASN A 105 -2.12 6.36 -9.26
CA ASN A 105 -1.48 7.40 -8.44
C ASN A 105 0.04 7.31 -8.51
N GLU A 106 0.64 6.36 -7.78
CA GLU A 106 2.09 6.13 -7.79
C GLU A 106 2.56 5.26 -8.96
N LEU A 107 1.63 4.58 -9.64
CA LEU A 107 1.91 3.75 -10.81
C LEU A 107 0.97 4.16 -11.93
N SER A 108 1.52 4.29 -13.14
CA SER A 108 0.77 4.51 -14.36
C SER A 108 1.59 4.03 -15.54
N ASP A 109 1.01 4.07 -16.74
CA ASP A 109 1.73 3.71 -17.97
C ASP A 109 2.91 4.65 -18.27
N SER A 110 2.95 5.83 -17.64
CA SER A 110 4.03 6.81 -17.80
C SER A 110 5.16 6.68 -16.77
N ILE A 111 4.94 5.92 -15.69
CA ILE A 111 5.85 5.77 -14.55
C ILE A 111 6.43 4.36 -14.56
N THR A 112 7.75 4.26 -14.67
CA THR A 112 8.43 2.97 -14.62
C THR A 112 8.50 2.44 -13.19
N PRO A 113 8.61 1.11 -13.00
CA PRO A 113 8.82 0.54 -11.67
C PRO A 113 10.10 1.05 -10.99
N LEU A 114 11.13 1.43 -11.77
CA LEU A 114 12.37 2.00 -11.22
C LEU A 114 12.13 3.39 -10.62
N GLU A 115 11.38 4.24 -11.32
CA GLU A 115 10.92 5.55 -10.82
C GLU A 115 10.10 5.41 -9.55
N ALA A 116 9.21 4.40 -9.49
CA ALA A 116 8.38 4.12 -8.32
C ALA A 116 9.14 3.52 -7.12
N GLY A 117 10.46 3.32 -7.21
CA GLY A 117 11.24 2.69 -6.15
C GLY A 117 10.93 1.20 -5.99
N LEU A 118 10.40 0.55 -7.04
CA LEU A 118 10.01 -0.86 -7.07
C LEU A 118 11.04 -1.73 -7.80
N SER A 119 12.31 -1.31 -7.88
CA SER A 119 13.39 -2.05 -8.55
C SER A 119 13.51 -3.50 -8.06
N PHE A 120 13.19 -3.77 -6.79
CA PHE A 120 13.21 -5.11 -6.20
C PHE A 120 12.23 -6.11 -6.88
N THR A 121 11.19 -5.60 -7.55
CA THR A 121 10.20 -6.39 -8.30
C THR A 121 10.64 -6.68 -9.74
N VAL A 122 11.64 -5.96 -10.26
CA VAL A 122 12.10 -6.09 -11.66
C VAL A 122 13.37 -6.94 -11.72
N LYS A 123 13.27 -8.12 -12.33
CA LYS A 123 14.42 -9.01 -12.55
C LYS A 123 15.14 -8.67 -13.85
N MET A 124 15.91 -7.57 -13.83
CA MET A 124 16.66 -7.07 -15.01
C MET A 124 17.64 -8.09 -15.60
N ASN A 125 18.06 -9.08 -14.80
CA ASN A 125 18.91 -10.19 -15.22
C ASN A 125 18.18 -11.29 -16.03
N LYS A 126 16.84 -11.29 -16.11
CA LYS A 126 16.13 -12.15 -17.06
C LYS A 126 16.51 -11.78 -18.48
N GLU A 127 16.70 -12.76 -19.35
CA GLU A 127 17.09 -12.54 -20.75
C GLU A 127 16.14 -11.58 -21.46
N ASN A 128 14.84 -11.83 -21.38
CA ASN A 128 13.80 -10.98 -21.97
C ASN A 128 12.53 -10.91 -21.11
N PHE A 129 11.82 -9.78 -21.19
CA PHE A 129 10.45 -9.57 -20.74
C PHE A 129 9.87 -8.30 -21.39
N ILE A 130 8.54 -8.23 -21.50
CA ILE A 130 7.85 -7.05 -22.06
C ILE A 130 8.24 -5.80 -21.26
N GLY A 131 8.82 -4.80 -21.94
CA GLY A 131 9.24 -3.53 -21.33
C GLY A 131 10.71 -3.46 -20.90
N LYS A 132 11.51 -4.54 -21.02
CA LYS A 132 12.94 -4.52 -20.64
C LYS A 132 13.73 -3.43 -21.36
N GLU A 133 13.68 -3.41 -22.69
CA GLU A 133 14.37 -2.41 -23.51
C GLU A 133 13.87 -0.99 -23.24
N ALA A 134 12.56 -0.82 -23.00
CA ALA A 134 12.00 0.49 -22.68
C ALA A 134 12.54 1.03 -21.35
N ILE A 135 12.68 0.18 -20.32
CA ILE A 135 13.28 0.55 -19.04
C ILE A 135 14.76 0.92 -19.22
N LEU A 136 15.52 0.12 -19.98
CA LEU A 136 16.93 0.40 -20.27
C LEU A 136 17.11 1.72 -21.01
N ASN A 137 16.28 1.98 -22.03
CA ASN A 137 16.35 3.19 -22.85
C ASN A 137 15.88 4.45 -22.12
N LYS A 138 14.92 4.33 -21.18
CA LYS A 138 14.47 5.48 -20.37
C LYS A 138 15.58 5.96 -19.43
N GLY A 139 16.47 5.05 -19.01
CA GLY A 139 17.58 5.37 -18.12
C GLY A 139 17.13 5.74 -16.71
N GLU A 140 18.01 6.43 -15.98
CA GLU A 140 17.70 6.90 -14.63
C GLU A 140 16.79 8.13 -14.70
N SER A 141 15.70 8.12 -13.93
CA SER A 141 14.80 9.26 -13.89
C SER A 141 15.33 10.37 -13.00
N ASN A 142 15.08 11.61 -13.42
CA ASN A 142 15.33 12.79 -12.61
C ASN A 142 14.26 13.00 -11.53
N LYS A 143 13.16 12.23 -11.57
CA LYS A 143 12.11 12.23 -10.56
C LYS A 143 12.25 11.01 -9.66
N VAL A 144 11.97 11.20 -8.37
CA VAL A 144 11.97 10.14 -7.37
C VAL A 144 10.72 10.25 -6.50
N ARG A 145 10.18 9.09 -6.14
CA ARG A 145 9.04 8.99 -5.21
C ARG A 145 9.51 9.24 -3.78
N VAL A 146 8.86 10.17 -3.08
CA VAL A 146 9.16 10.56 -1.70
C VAL A 146 7.91 10.59 -0.83
N GLY A 147 8.10 10.50 0.49
CA GLY A 147 7.09 10.85 1.47
C GLY A 147 7.20 12.31 1.86
N ILE A 148 6.08 12.97 2.11
CA ILE A 148 6.00 14.35 2.60
C ILE A 148 5.12 14.36 3.84
N LYS A 149 5.68 14.77 4.98
CA LYS A 149 4.92 15.11 6.18
C LYS A 149 4.46 16.56 6.05
N ILE A 150 3.15 16.80 6.13
CA ILE A 150 2.60 18.15 6.14
C ILE A 150 2.76 18.74 7.54
N THR A 151 3.52 19.84 7.64
CA THR A 151 3.82 20.53 8.91
C THR A 151 2.93 21.75 9.12
N GLY A 152 2.40 22.31 8.03
CA GLY A 152 1.46 23.43 8.07
C GLY A 152 -0.01 23.00 8.21
N ARG A 153 -0.92 23.99 8.28
CA ARG A 153 -2.36 23.73 8.31
C ARG A 153 -2.91 23.41 6.93
N GLY A 154 -3.10 22.13 6.61
CA GLY A 154 -3.77 21.69 5.38
C GLY A 154 -3.60 20.20 5.14
N ILE A 155 -4.26 19.70 4.10
CA ILE A 155 -4.10 18.32 3.62
C ILE A 155 -3.80 18.41 2.13
N ALA A 156 -2.64 17.89 1.74
CA ALA A 156 -2.33 17.67 0.33
C ALA A 156 -3.09 16.43 -0.15
N ARG A 157 -3.68 16.53 -1.34
CA ARG A 157 -4.33 15.40 -2.03
C ARG A 157 -3.52 15.05 -3.27
N GLU A 158 -4.00 14.13 -4.07
CA GLU A 158 -3.51 13.94 -5.44
C GLU A 158 -3.46 15.27 -6.21
N ASP A 159 -2.51 15.35 -7.14
CA ASP A 159 -2.29 16.44 -8.09
C ASP A 159 -1.89 17.81 -7.51
N CYS A 160 -1.54 17.90 -6.23
CA CYS A 160 -1.04 19.16 -5.67
C CYS A 160 0.42 19.38 -6.07
N LYS A 161 0.72 20.55 -6.63
CA LYS A 161 2.09 20.93 -7.00
C LYS A 161 2.97 21.08 -5.76
N VAL A 162 4.21 20.60 -5.86
CA VAL A 162 5.23 20.67 -4.82
C VAL A 162 6.32 21.64 -5.26
N PHE A 163 6.68 22.55 -4.36
CA PHE A 163 7.65 23.61 -4.59
C PHE A 163 8.80 23.52 -3.58
N TYR A 164 10.00 23.88 -4.04
CA TYR A 164 11.13 24.24 -3.21
C TYR A 164 11.38 25.73 -3.44
N ASP A 165 11.20 26.54 -2.40
CA ASP A 165 11.03 28.00 -2.52
C ASP A 165 9.96 28.33 -3.58
N ASP A 166 10.34 29.06 -4.64
CA ASP A 166 9.43 29.46 -5.72
C ASP A 166 9.44 28.49 -6.92
N LYS A 167 10.26 27.43 -6.88
CA LYS A 167 10.42 26.50 -8.00
C LYS A 167 9.51 25.29 -7.84
N GLU A 168 8.67 25.03 -8.84
CA GLU A 168 7.93 23.78 -8.94
C GLU A 168 8.90 22.60 -9.17
N ILE A 169 8.97 21.68 -8.22
CA ILE A 169 9.87 20.52 -8.24
C ILE A 169 9.14 19.20 -8.45
N GLY A 170 7.81 19.17 -8.37
CA GLY A 170 7.06 17.93 -8.41
C GLY A 170 5.57 18.06 -8.14
N GLN A 171 4.95 16.92 -7.88
CA GLN A 171 3.52 16.81 -7.64
C GLN A 171 3.22 15.64 -6.71
N THR A 172 2.22 15.80 -5.84
CA THR A 172 1.70 14.74 -4.97
C THR A 172 0.86 13.75 -5.77
N THR A 173 1.02 12.46 -5.48
CA THR A 173 0.28 11.37 -6.11
C THR A 173 -0.85 10.86 -5.22
N SER A 174 -0.62 10.82 -3.90
CA SER A 174 -1.61 10.45 -2.90
C SER A 174 -1.42 11.32 -1.67
N GLY A 175 -2.49 11.63 -0.94
CA GLY A 175 -2.36 12.34 0.34
C GLY A 175 -3.66 12.45 1.11
N THR A 176 -3.55 12.29 2.43
CA THR A 176 -4.66 12.38 3.39
C THR A 176 -4.11 12.53 4.82
N HIS A 177 -4.99 12.56 5.81
CA HIS A 177 -4.59 12.36 7.20
C HIS A 177 -4.25 10.88 7.45
N LEU A 178 -3.09 10.63 8.06
CA LEU A 178 -2.56 9.31 8.39
C LEU A 178 -2.82 9.00 9.88
N PRO A 179 -3.82 8.17 10.22
CA PRO A 179 -4.29 8.03 11.60
C PRO A 179 -3.28 7.41 12.58
N TYR A 180 -2.42 6.48 12.13
CA TYR A 180 -1.46 5.79 12.99
C TYR A 180 -0.31 6.71 13.40
N VAL A 181 0.25 7.43 12.42
CA VAL A 181 1.38 8.35 12.65
C VAL A 181 0.93 9.76 13.10
N ASP A 182 -0.38 10.00 13.10
CA ASP A 182 -1.07 11.20 13.58
C ASP A 182 -0.59 12.51 12.93
N TYR A 183 -0.48 12.52 11.60
CA TYR A 183 -0.28 13.74 10.82
C TYR A 183 -0.82 13.61 9.39
N ALA A 184 -0.98 14.73 8.69
CA ALA A 184 -1.28 14.70 7.26
C ALA A 184 0.00 14.36 6.47
N GLY A 185 -0.09 13.35 5.61
CA GLY A 185 1.04 12.87 4.82
C GLY A 185 0.65 12.70 3.35
N ALA A 186 1.64 12.81 2.47
CA ALA A 186 1.46 12.61 1.04
C ALA A 186 2.65 11.88 0.42
N MET A 187 2.39 11.01 -0.55
CA MET A 187 3.41 10.56 -1.49
C MET A 187 3.49 11.53 -2.67
N ALA A 188 4.68 11.73 -3.22
CA ALA A 188 4.91 12.63 -4.33
C ALA A 188 6.06 12.15 -5.22
N TYR A 189 6.07 12.59 -6.48
CA TYR A 189 7.27 12.58 -7.31
C TYR A 189 7.88 13.96 -7.31
N VAL A 190 9.16 14.06 -6.92
CA VAL A 190 9.93 15.30 -6.91
C VAL A 190 11.23 15.15 -7.68
N ASP A 191 11.79 16.27 -8.13
CA ASP A 191 13.14 16.33 -8.67
C ASP A 191 14.14 15.77 -7.64
N LYS A 192 14.98 14.82 -8.07
CA LYS A 192 15.97 14.12 -7.24
C LYS A 192 16.95 15.08 -6.55
N ALA A 193 17.21 16.23 -7.14
CA ALA A 193 18.06 17.28 -6.55
C ALA A 193 17.50 17.86 -5.23
N TYR A 194 16.20 17.68 -4.96
CA TYR A 194 15.51 18.20 -3.77
C TYR A 194 14.93 17.09 -2.90
N SER A 195 15.30 15.82 -3.11
CA SER A 195 14.66 14.68 -2.45
C SER A 195 15.29 14.27 -1.11
N SER A 196 16.22 15.05 -0.57
CA SER A 196 16.89 14.72 0.68
C SER A 196 15.92 14.78 1.87
N LEU A 197 16.04 13.84 2.80
CA LEU A 197 15.25 13.84 4.04
C LEU A 197 15.45 15.15 4.81
N GLY A 198 14.38 15.68 5.39
CA GLY A 198 14.37 16.96 6.11
C GLY A 198 14.21 18.19 5.22
N THR A 199 14.26 18.05 3.89
CA THR A 199 14.07 19.16 2.95
C THR A 199 12.67 19.77 3.14
N LYS A 200 12.62 21.08 3.37
CA LYS A 200 11.36 21.82 3.48
C LYS A 200 10.80 22.11 2.09
N VAL A 201 9.49 21.91 1.94
CA VAL A 201 8.77 22.10 0.69
C VAL A 201 7.45 22.83 0.94
N LEU A 202 6.93 23.47 -0.10
CA LEU A 202 5.62 24.09 -0.12
C LEU A 202 4.71 23.30 -1.06
N ILE A 203 3.52 22.93 -0.58
CA ILE A 203 2.52 22.22 -1.37
C ILE A 203 1.39 23.17 -1.70
N GLN A 204 1.07 23.33 -2.98
CA GLN A 204 -0.04 24.16 -3.42
C GLN A 204 -1.37 23.44 -3.19
N VAL A 205 -2.05 23.80 -2.10
CA VAL A 205 -3.39 23.30 -1.77
C VAL A 205 -4.40 24.40 -2.08
N ARG A 206 -5.13 24.24 -3.18
CA ARG A 206 -6.03 25.26 -3.73
C ARG A 206 -5.24 26.54 -4.05
N LYS A 207 -5.55 27.67 -3.40
CA LYS A 207 -4.94 28.99 -3.66
C LYS A 207 -3.79 29.33 -2.70
N ARG A 208 -3.38 28.42 -1.82
CA ARG A 208 -2.35 28.69 -0.79
C ARG A 208 -1.27 27.62 -0.78
N HIS A 209 -0.11 28.00 -0.29
CA HIS A 209 0.95 27.06 0.04
C HIS A 209 0.78 26.52 1.45
N VAL A 210 1.04 25.22 1.62
CA VAL A 210 1.07 24.53 2.90
C VAL A 210 2.48 23.96 3.06
N GLU A 211 3.10 24.21 4.22
CA GLU A 211 4.43 23.71 4.52
C GLU A 211 4.43 22.20 4.70
N GLY A 212 5.47 21.55 4.18
CA GLY A 212 5.78 20.15 4.42
C GLY A 212 7.27 19.90 4.47
N GLU A 213 7.61 18.67 4.80
CA GLU A 213 8.98 18.18 4.93
C GLU A 213 9.09 16.82 4.27
N ILE A 214 10.15 16.62 3.49
CA ILE A 214 10.45 15.30 2.92
C ILE A 214 10.87 14.36 4.04
N VAL A 215 10.16 13.23 4.13
CA VAL A 215 10.39 12.17 5.10
C VAL A 215 10.58 10.84 4.38
N ASP A 216 11.12 9.87 5.11
CA ASP A 216 11.36 8.55 4.55
C ASP A 216 10.03 7.81 4.31
N LEU A 217 10.05 6.87 3.36
CA LEU A 217 8.97 5.91 3.16
C LEU A 217 9.43 4.53 3.64
N PRO A 218 8.56 3.76 4.31
CA PRO A 218 7.16 4.08 4.62
C PRO A 218 7.01 5.04 5.82
N PHE A 219 5.86 5.73 5.94
CA PHE A 219 5.57 6.57 7.11
C PHE A 219 5.41 5.72 8.38
N TYR A 220 4.86 4.52 8.22
CA TYR A 220 4.70 3.50 9.23
C TYR A 220 5.49 2.24 8.83
N LYS A 221 6.24 1.69 9.77
CA LYS A 221 6.88 0.39 9.62
C LYS A 221 6.60 -0.44 10.86
N ARG A 222 6.07 -1.64 10.66
CA ARG A 222 5.91 -2.62 11.73
C ARG A 222 7.28 -3.02 12.28
N ASP A 223 7.41 -3.06 13.60
CA ASP A 223 8.55 -3.68 14.26
C ASP A 223 8.56 -5.19 13.97
N ASN A 224 9.75 -5.75 13.69
CA ASN A 224 9.91 -7.15 13.31
C ASN A 224 9.78 -8.11 14.49
#